data_AF-A0A6L3GLM2-F1
#
_entry.id   AF-A0A6L3GLM2-F1
#
_cell.length_a   1.000
_cell.length_b   1.000
_cell.length_c   1.000
_cell.angle_alpha   90.00
_cell.angle_beta   90.00
_cell.angle_gamma   90.00
#
_symmetry.space_group_name_H-M   'P 1'
#
loop_
_entity.id
_entity.type
_entity.pdbx_description
1 polymer ?
#
loop_
_entity_poly.entity_id
_entity_poly.type
_entity_poly.pdbx_seq_one_letter_code
_entity_poly.pdbx_strand_id
1 'polypeptide(L)'
;LTTRPSCHACRFTNYLRPGDITIGDFWGIEKHHPQFTDSRGISLIMLNNTKAEIVWNHIKDDFNYLESNIKECIQPNLKYPVPEPVNKATFWQDYASMPFFQIMNKYYRITHQDLLKNRFYMILLTLKKRFT
;
A
#
# COMPACT_ATOMS: atom_id res chain seq x y z
N LEU A 1 8.80 7.02 9.05
CA LEU A 1 9.22 7.12 10.47
C LEU A 1 8.69 5.96 11.31
N THR A 2 7.49 5.45 11.03
CA THR A 2 6.79 4.48 11.88
C THR A 2 6.83 3.02 11.37
N THR A 3 7.73 2.68 10.45
CA THR A 3 7.89 1.30 9.97
C THR A 3 8.55 0.40 11.03
N ARG A 4 8.10 -0.86 11.13
CA ARG A 4 8.64 -1.82 12.10
C ARG A 4 10.11 -2.15 11.78
N PRO A 5 10.98 -2.41 12.78
CA PRO A 5 12.38 -2.78 12.53
C PRO A 5 12.55 -3.96 11.56
N SER A 6 11.68 -4.96 11.66
CA SER A 6 11.69 -6.14 10.77
C SER A 6 11.44 -5.79 9.29
N CYS A 7 10.82 -4.65 8.99
CA CYS A 7 10.59 -4.20 7.61
C CYS A 7 11.91 -3.79 6.91
N HIS A 8 12.94 -3.41 7.68
CA HIS A 8 14.23 -2.97 7.15
C HIS A 8 15.17 -4.12 6.78
N ALA A 9 14.87 -5.33 7.26
CA ALA A 9 15.58 -6.56 6.95
C ALA A 9 14.62 -7.67 6.49
N CYS A 10 13.50 -7.28 5.86
CA CYS A 10 12.45 -8.22 5.50
C CYS A 10 12.92 -9.17 4.38
N ARG A 11 13.12 -10.44 4.72
CA ARG A 11 13.51 -11.48 3.74
C ARG A 11 12.48 -11.78 2.66
N PHE A 12 11.27 -11.24 2.78
CA PHE A 12 10.15 -11.52 1.87
C PHE A 12 9.97 -10.44 0.81
N THR A 13 10.74 -9.36 0.79
CA THR A 13 10.63 -8.31 -0.23
C THR A 13 11.33 -8.70 -1.54
N ASN A 14 10.90 -9.82 -2.11
CA ASN A 14 11.39 -10.40 -3.35
C ASN A 14 10.27 -11.24 -4.02
N TYR A 15 10.58 -11.91 -5.12
CA TYR A 15 9.65 -12.80 -5.84
C TYR A 15 9.62 -14.23 -5.28
N LEU A 16 10.58 -14.62 -4.44
CA LEU A 16 10.64 -15.93 -3.81
C LEU A 16 9.73 -15.95 -2.58
N ARG A 17 8.44 -16.14 -2.84
CA ARG A 17 7.40 -16.15 -1.81
C ARG A 17 7.20 -17.58 -1.28
N PRO A 18 7.09 -17.77 0.05
CA PRO A 18 6.97 -19.10 0.64
C PRO A 18 5.56 -19.71 0.50
N GLY A 19 4.54 -18.89 0.25
CA GLY A 19 3.16 -19.36 0.05
C GLY A 19 2.93 -19.79 -1.40
N ASP A 20 2.00 -20.73 -1.62
CA ASP A 20 1.68 -21.23 -2.96
C ASP A 20 1.16 -20.10 -3.87
N ILE A 21 0.20 -19.30 -3.37
CA ILE A 21 -0.36 -18.14 -4.07
C ILE A 21 -0.01 -16.86 -3.30
N THR A 22 0.41 -15.82 -4.01
CA THR A 22 0.53 -14.46 -3.45
C THR A 22 -0.47 -13.53 -4.13
N ILE A 23 -1.22 -12.79 -3.32
CA ILE A 23 -2.22 -11.82 -3.78
C ILE A 23 -1.82 -10.45 -3.26
N GLY A 24 -1.96 -9.42 -4.11
CA GLY A 24 -1.74 -8.03 -3.72
C GLY A 24 -2.37 -7.08 -4.73
N ASP A 25 -2.15 -5.79 -4.56
CA ASP A 25 -2.65 -4.79 -5.51
C ASP A 25 -1.71 -4.69 -6.72
N PHE A 26 -2.27 -4.62 -7.93
CA PHE A 26 -1.49 -4.38 -9.14
C PHE A 26 -1.26 -2.87 -9.34
N TRP A 27 -0.29 -2.32 -8.61
CA TRP A 27 0.08 -0.90 -8.74
C TRP A 27 0.70 -0.62 -10.11
N GLY A 28 0.15 0.36 -10.84
CA GLY A 28 0.68 0.78 -12.13
C GLY A 28 0.15 0.01 -13.34
N ILE A 29 -0.90 -0.82 -13.15
CA ILE A 29 -1.49 -1.61 -14.24
C ILE A 29 -1.93 -0.73 -15.42
N GLU A 30 -2.34 0.51 -15.18
CA GLU A 30 -2.74 1.48 -16.21
C GLU A 30 -1.65 1.79 -17.25
N LYS A 31 -0.38 1.56 -16.89
CA LYS A 31 0.76 1.79 -17.80
C LYS A 31 0.97 0.66 -18.79
N HIS A 32 0.49 -0.54 -18.48
CA HIS A 32 0.73 -1.76 -19.25
C HIS A 32 -0.56 -2.35 -19.84
N HIS A 33 -1.67 -2.27 -19.10
CA HIS A 33 -2.98 -2.80 -19.46
C HIS A 33 -4.09 -1.76 -19.21
N PRO A 34 -4.07 -0.60 -19.90
CA PRO A 34 -5.02 0.49 -19.65
C PRO A 34 -6.49 0.07 -19.82
N GLN A 35 -6.76 -0.86 -20.75
CA GLN A 35 -8.11 -1.38 -21.01
C GLN A 35 -8.66 -2.28 -19.90
N PHE A 36 -7.80 -2.75 -19.00
CA PHE A 36 -8.16 -3.62 -17.87
C PHE A 36 -8.20 -2.87 -16.53
N THR A 37 -8.06 -1.55 -16.57
CA THR A 37 -8.09 -0.73 -15.35
C THR A 37 -9.51 -0.64 -14.80
N ASP A 38 -9.64 -0.72 -13.47
CA ASP A 38 -10.92 -0.54 -12.76
C ASP A 38 -10.72 0.48 -11.64
N SER A 39 -11.72 1.36 -11.45
CA SER A 39 -11.73 2.39 -10.40
C SER A 39 -11.62 1.84 -8.97
N ARG A 40 -11.96 0.57 -8.76
CA ARG A 40 -11.88 -0.15 -7.48
C ARG A 40 -10.53 -0.83 -7.26
N GLY A 41 -9.65 -0.80 -8.26
CA GLY A 41 -8.37 -1.48 -8.26
C GLY A 41 -8.44 -2.88 -8.87
N ILE A 42 -7.26 -3.39 -9.26
CA ILE A 42 -7.07 -4.73 -9.81
C ILE A 42 -6.11 -5.49 -8.89
N SER A 43 -6.46 -6.74 -8.57
CA SER A 43 -5.59 -7.63 -7.82
C SER A 43 -4.52 -8.25 -8.74
N LEU A 44 -3.29 -8.31 -8.25
CA LEU A 44 -2.21 -9.12 -8.78
C LEU A 44 -2.26 -10.50 -8.10
N ILE A 45 -2.25 -11.57 -8.90
CA ILE A 45 -2.09 -12.94 -8.44
C ILE A 45 -0.77 -13.48 -8.97
N MET A 46 0.09 -13.96 -8.07
CA MET A 46 1.32 -14.68 -8.41
C MET A 46 1.18 -16.14 -7.98
N LEU A 47 1.40 -17.04 -8.93
CA LEU A 47 1.45 -18.49 -8.69
C LEU A 47 2.92 -18.86 -8.46
N ASN A 48 3.28 -19.23 -7.24
CA ASN A 48 4.69 -19.42 -6.86
C ASN A 48 5.18 -20.86 -7.05
N ASN A 49 4.28 -21.80 -7.29
CA ASN A 49 4.60 -23.20 -7.55
C ASN A 49 3.46 -23.94 -8.27
N THR A 50 3.69 -25.21 -8.57
CA THR A 50 2.76 -26.08 -9.31
C THR A 50 1.45 -26.34 -8.58
N LYS A 51 1.42 -26.32 -7.24
CA LYS A 51 0.16 -26.47 -6.48
C LYS A 51 -0.77 -25.29 -6.74
N ALA A 52 -0.22 -24.07 -6.75
CA ALA A 52 -0.95 -22.86 -7.08
C ALA A 52 -1.49 -22.89 -8.52
N GLU A 53 -0.69 -23.36 -9.47
CA GLU A 53 -1.12 -23.53 -10.87
C GLU A 53 -2.28 -24.53 -10.98
N ILE A 54 -2.22 -25.65 -10.26
CA ILE A 54 -3.32 -26.61 -10.22
C ILE A 54 -4.59 -25.93 -9.69
N VAL A 55 -4.51 -25.26 -8.54
CA VAL A 55 -5.68 -24.57 -7.94
C VAL A 55 -6.23 -23.51 -8.90
N TRP A 56 -5.37 -22.66 -9.45
CA TRP A 56 -5.76 -21.60 -10.38
C TRP A 56 -6.48 -22.17 -11.61
N ASN A 57 -5.98 -23.25 -12.21
CA ASN A 57 -6.61 -23.88 -13.37
C ASN A 57 -8.02 -24.42 -13.10
N HIS A 58 -8.37 -24.73 -11.85
CA HIS A 58 -9.72 -25.17 -11.49
C HIS A 58 -10.70 -24.03 -11.26
N ILE A 59 -10.22 -22.81 -10.95
CA ILE A 59 -11.08 -21.69 -10.54
C ILE A 59 -11.03 -20.49 -11.47
N LYS A 60 -10.04 -20.40 -12.37
CA LYS A 60 -9.77 -19.20 -13.18
C LYS A 60 -10.95 -18.75 -14.04
N ASP A 61 -11.83 -19.65 -14.42
CA ASP A 61 -13.01 -19.35 -15.24
C ASP A 61 -14.06 -18.51 -14.49
N ASP A 62 -13.99 -18.47 -13.15
CA ASP A 62 -14.82 -17.61 -12.30
C ASP A 62 -14.28 -16.17 -12.19
N PHE A 63 -13.13 -15.89 -12.81
CA PHE A 63 -12.45 -14.59 -12.73
C PHE A 63 -12.41 -13.90 -14.09
N ASN A 64 -12.58 -12.57 -14.09
CA ASN A 64 -12.07 -11.75 -15.17
C ASN A 64 -10.58 -11.51 -14.92
N TYR A 65 -9.71 -12.10 -15.74
CA TYR A 65 -8.26 -12.02 -15.57
C TYR A 65 -7.55 -11.79 -16.91
N LEU A 66 -6.33 -11.27 -16.83
CA LEU A 66 -5.37 -11.27 -17.94
C LEU A 66 -4.03 -11.80 -17.45
N GLU A 67 -3.24 -12.36 -18.35
CA GLU A 67 -1.87 -12.75 -18.06
C GLU A 67 -0.94 -11.53 -18.10
N SER A 68 -0.04 -11.45 -17.13
CA SER A 68 1.00 -10.40 -17.05
C SER A 68 2.32 -11.03 -16.62
N ASN A 69 3.34 -10.22 -16.33
CA ASN A 69 4.68 -10.68 -16.02
C ASN A 69 5.37 -9.81 -14.96
N ILE A 70 6.48 -10.32 -14.45
CA ILE A 70 7.31 -9.69 -13.40
C ILE A 70 7.72 -8.24 -13.74
N LYS A 71 7.93 -7.91 -15.02
CA LYS A 71 8.39 -6.57 -15.42
C LYS A 71 7.27 -5.54 -15.32
N GLU A 72 6.05 -5.94 -15.61
CA GLU A 72 4.86 -5.09 -15.60
C GLU A 72 4.31 -4.89 -14.19
N CYS A 73 4.39 -5.92 -13.34
CA CYS A 73 3.89 -5.85 -11.96
C CYS A 73 4.95 -5.42 -10.93
N ILE A 74 6.08 -4.87 -11.40
CA ILE A 74 7.25 -4.62 -10.57
C ILE A 74 7.02 -3.50 -9.54
N GLN A 75 7.30 -3.79 -8.26
CA GLN A 75 7.14 -2.84 -7.17
C GLN A 75 8.40 -2.80 -6.28
N PRO A 76 8.70 -1.67 -5.62
CA PRO A 76 9.85 -1.57 -4.70
C PRO A 76 9.86 -2.67 -3.63
N ASN A 77 8.68 -2.97 -3.07
CA ASN A 77 8.50 -3.97 -2.01
C ASN A 77 8.66 -5.42 -2.51
N LEU A 78 8.83 -5.64 -3.81
CA LEU A 78 9.20 -6.91 -4.45
C LEU A 78 10.68 -6.94 -4.85
N LYS A 79 11.46 -5.92 -4.52
CA LYS A 79 12.90 -5.84 -4.84
C LYS A 79 13.79 -5.83 -3.61
N TYR A 80 13.45 -5.02 -2.61
CA TYR A 80 14.31 -4.81 -1.45
C TYR A 80 13.52 -4.37 -0.21
N PRO A 81 14.06 -4.61 1.00
CA PRO A 81 13.49 -4.09 2.23
C PRO A 81 13.47 -2.56 2.23
N VAL A 82 12.45 -1.97 2.84
CA VAL A 82 12.38 -0.51 2.96
C VAL A 82 13.54 -0.02 3.83
N PRO A 83 14.41 0.90 3.38
CA PRO A 83 15.50 1.41 4.19
C PRO A 83 15.02 2.04 5.50
N GLU A 84 15.84 1.95 6.55
CA GLU A 84 15.52 2.62 7.81
C GLU A 84 15.64 4.14 7.68
N PRO A 85 14.59 4.92 8.05
CA PRO A 85 14.69 6.37 8.03
C PRO A 85 15.73 6.87 9.04
N VAL A 86 16.64 7.74 8.61
CA VAL A 86 17.74 8.28 9.43
C VAL A 86 17.23 8.93 10.73
N ASN A 87 16.10 9.62 10.67
CA ASN A 87 15.49 10.35 11.78
C ASN A 87 14.47 9.53 12.58
N LYS A 88 14.40 8.21 12.39
CA LYS A 88 13.45 7.33 13.10
C LYS A 88 13.69 7.34 14.62
N ALA A 89 14.93 7.22 15.06
CA ALA A 89 15.27 7.25 16.48
C ALA A 89 14.85 8.58 17.13
N THR A 90 15.20 9.70 16.49
CA THR A 90 14.80 11.05 16.93
C THR A 90 13.28 11.19 16.99
N PHE A 91 12.55 10.71 15.97
CA PHE A 91 11.08 10.75 15.96
C PHE A 91 10.48 10.03 17.16
N TRP A 92 10.97 8.84 17.51
CA TRP A 92 10.44 8.09 18.65
C TRP A 92 10.80 8.72 20.00
N GLN A 93 11.97 9.34 20.13
CA GLN A 93 12.34 10.12 21.32
C GLN A 93 11.45 11.35 21.50
N ASP A 94 11.22 12.11 20.43
CA ASP A 94 10.30 13.25 20.43
C ASP A 94 8.88 12.79 20.74
N TYR A 95 8.43 11.68 20.14
CA TYR A 95 7.10 11.12 20.35
C TYR A 95 6.83 10.77 21.82
N ALA A 96 7.84 10.24 22.51
CA ALA A 96 7.72 9.87 23.92
C ALA A 96 7.74 11.07 24.88
N SER A 97 8.29 12.22 24.45
CA SER A 97 8.57 13.36 25.34
C SER A 97 7.71 14.60 25.08
N MET A 98 7.18 14.76 23.86
CA MET A 98 6.44 15.95 23.46
C MET A 98 4.92 15.74 23.49
N PRO A 99 4.13 16.79 23.75
CA PRO A 99 2.69 16.76 23.51
C PRO A 99 2.37 16.48 22.03
N PHE A 100 1.30 15.72 21.79
CA PHE A 100 0.87 15.31 20.44
C PHE A 100 0.85 16.46 19.41
N PHE A 101 0.29 17.61 19.79
CA PHE A 101 0.18 18.77 18.88
C PHE A 101 1.57 19.30 18.43
N GLN A 102 2.55 19.29 19.33
CA GLN A 102 3.91 19.74 18.99
C GLN A 102 4.59 18.76 18.03
N ILE A 103 4.40 17.45 18.20
CA ILE A 103 4.93 16.42 17.29
C ILE A 103 4.30 16.57 15.90
N MET A 104 2.98 16.74 15.83
CA MET A 104 2.27 16.94 14.57
C MET A 104 2.76 18.19 13.84
N ASN A 105 2.98 19.30 14.55
CA ASN A 105 3.52 20.51 13.95
C ASN A 105 4.99 20.32 13.49
N LYS A 106 5.84 19.68 14.31
CA LYS A 106 7.26 19.44 14.01
C LYS A 106 7.47 18.56 12.77
N TYR A 107 6.74 17.46 12.67
CA TYR A 107 6.98 16.43 11.63
C TYR A 107 6.03 16.53 10.43
N TYR A 108 4.79 16.96 10.65
CA TYR A 108 3.77 16.99 9.60
C TYR A 108 3.35 18.41 9.22
N ARG A 109 3.88 19.44 9.91
CA ARG A 109 3.63 20.88 9.65
C ARG A 109 2.14 21.21 9.56
N ILE A 110 1.31 20.48 10.30
CA ILE A 110 -0.13 20.70 10.29
C ILE A 110 -0.41 22.01 11.00
N THR A 111 -0.85 23.00 10.24
CA THR A 111 -1.22 24.30 10.77
C THR A 111 -2.66 24.29 11.29
N HIS A 112 -3.03 25.28 12.12
CA HIS A 112 -4.44 25.47 12.49
C HIS A 112 -5.34 25.69 11.26
N GLN A 113 -4.81 26.30 10.19
CA GLN A 113 -5.54 26.48 8.94
C GLN A 113 -5.87 25.13 8.28
N ASP A 114 -4.92 24.18 8.27
CA ASP A 114 -5.15 22.84 7.74
C ASP A 114 -6.22 22.09 8.53
N LEU A 115 -6.21 22.20 9.86
CA LEU A 115 -7.21 21.58 10.73
C LEU A 115 -8.61 22.17 10.49
N LEU A 116 -8.72 23.50 10.37
CA LEU A 116 -9.99 24.17 10.08
C LEU A 116 -10.51 23.79 8.70
N LYS A 117 -9.65 23.78 7.68
CA LYS A 117 -9.99 23.36 6.32
C LYS A 117 -10.50 21.93 6.29
N ASN A 118 -9.82 21.01 6.98
CA ASN A 118 -10.24 19.61 7.09
C ASN A 118 -11.61 19.49 7.79
N ARG A 119 -11.83 20.25 8.86
CA ARG A 119 -13.12 20.26 9.57
C ARG A 119 -14.26 20.78 8.69
N PHE A 120 -14.04 21.86 7.93
CA PHE A 120 -15.02 22.39 7.00
C PHE A 120 -15.33 21.40 5.87
N TYR A 121 -14.29 20.79 5.29
CA TYR A 121 -14.44 19.74 4.28
C TYR A 121 -15.27 18.55 4.78
N MET A 122 -15.02 18.09 6.02
CA MET A 122 -15.81 17.01 6.63
C MET A 122 -17.28 17.39 6.85
N ILE A 123 -17.57 18.64 7.25
CA ILE A 123 -18.94 19.14 7.35
C ILE A 123 -19.61 19.13 5.97
N LEU A 124 -18.95 19.65 4.94
CA LEU A 124 -19.47 19.63 3.56
C LEU A 124 -19.76 18.21 3.07
N LEU A 125 -18.86 17.25 3.32
CA LEU A 125 -19.08 15.84 2.97
C LEU A 125 -20.28 15.24 3.71
N THR A 126 -20.44 15.58 5.00
CA THR A 126 -21.56 15.11 5.82
C THR A 126 -22.88 15.68 5.32
N LEU A 127 -22.90 16.96 4.92
CA LEU A 127 -24.08 17.58 4.31
C LEU A 127 -24.37 16.96 2.94
N LYS A 128 -23.36 16.78 2.08
CA LYS A 128 -23.55 16.15 0.77
C LYS A 128 -24.18 14.75 0.90
N LYS A 129 -23.66 13.92 1.81
CA LYS A 129 -24.23 12.59 2.12
C LYS A 129 -25.65 12.60 2.71
N ARG A 130 -26.15 13.73 3.24
CA ARG A 130 -27.54 13.86 3.70
C ARG A 130 -28.51 14.22 2.58
N PHE A 131 -28.01 14.73 1.46
CA PHE A 131 -28.79 15.16 0.29
C PHE A 131 -28.52 14.28 -0.95
N THR A 132 -27.85 13.14 -0.76
CA THR A 132 -27.71 12.06 -1.75
C THR A 132 -28.17 10.77 -1.09
#